data_AF-A0A9Q0FYL6-F1
#
_entry.id   AF-A0A9Q0FYL6-F1
#
_cell.length_a   1.000
_cell.length_b   1.000
_cell.length_c   1.000
_cell.angle_alpha   90.00
_cell.angle_beta   90.00
_cell.angle_gamma   90.00
#
_symmetry.space_group_name_H-M   'P 1'
#
loop_
_entity.id
_entity.type
_entity.pdbx_description
1 polymer ?
#
loop_
_entity_poly.entity_id
_entity_poly.type
_entity_poly.pdbx_seq_one_letter_code
_entity_poly.pdbx_strand_id
1 'polypeptide(L)'
;MCGGIFLDENRWDPRKRSKLWRHNDVLRVLNKPKGAERVEALSLDMCQVSRIIQLSPKVFEEMDNLRLLRFYFMGASWYNSATKLHLPQHGLEYLPNTMKLLHWDLYPSPSLPFNFSLENLVHLKIPGSSLTRLWEGDNV
;
A
#
# COMPACT_ATOMS: atom_id res chain seq x y z
N MET A 1 -13.91 -13.53 24.65
CA MET A 1 -12.62 -12.81 24.59
C MET A 1 -11.53 -13.82 24.27
N CYS A 2 -11.17 -13.96 22.99
CA CYS A 2 -10.03 -14.81 22.59
C CYS A 2 -8.92 -13.88 22.11
N GLY A 3 -7.98 -13.57 23.00
CA GLY A 3 -6.74 -12.89 22.67
C GLY A 3 -5.83 -13.85 21.92
N GLY A 4 -5.87 -13.80 20.59
CA GLY A 4 -4.87 -14.46 19.76
C GLY A 4 -3.52 -13.76 19.95
N ILE A 5 -2.58 -14.45 20.58
CA ILE A 5 -1.19 -14.02 20.67
C ILE A 5 -0.61 -14.09 19.25
N PHE A 6 -0.48 -12.94 18.60
CA PHE A 6 0.26 -12.81 17.34
C PHE A 6 1.74 -13.01 17.67
N LEU A 7 2.26 -14.22 17.47
CA LEU A 7 3.70 -14.46 17.47
C LEU A 7 4.28 -13.73 16.26
N ASP A 8 4.95 -12.62 16.54
CA ASP A 8 5.68 -11.80 15.57
C ASP A 8 6.78 -12.65 14.91
N GLU A 9 6.49 -13.16 13.71
CA GLU A 9 7.44 -13.93 12.89
C GLU A 9 8.66 -13.04 12.57
N ASN A 10 9.75 -13.20 13.33
CA ASN A 10 10.95 -12.36 13.30
C ASN A 10 10.78 -10.96 13.93
N ARG A 11 11.19 -10.86 15.20
CA ARG A 11 11.14 -9.61 15.99
C ARG A 11 11.99 -8.46 15.43
N TRP A 12 12.95 -8.70 14.54
CA TRP A 12 13.97 -7.70 14.22
C TRP A 12 13.90 -7.13 12.80
N ASP A 13 13.47 -7.93 11.83
CA ASP A 13 13.33 -7.49 10.44
C ASP A 13 11.87 -7.53 9.98
N PRO A 14 11.20 -6.37 9.85
CA PRO A 14 9.81 -6.33 9.43
C PRO A 14 9.59 -6.88 8.01
N ARG A 15 10.62 -6.89 7.16
CA ARG A 15 10.54 -7.48 5.81
C ARG A 15 10.33 -8.99 5.82
N LYS A 16 10.64 -9.66 6.94
CA LYS A 16 10.46 -11.11 7.10
C LYS A 16 9.14 -11.50 7.74
N ARG A 17 8.29 -10.52 8.08
CA ARG A 17 6.94 -10.73 8.64
C ARG A 17 5.91 -10.81 7.53
N SER A 18 4.88 -11.62 7.75
CA SER A 18 3.73 -11.69 6.83
C SER A 18 2.79 -10.48 6.94
N LYS A 19 2.68 -9.86 8.12
CA LYS A 19 1.72 -8.79 8.40
C LYS A 19 2.38 -7.63 9.14
N LEU A 20 2.16 -6.41 8.65
CA LEU A 20 2.73 -5.20 9.23
C LEU A 20 1.65 -4.16 9.54
N TRP A 21 1.47 -3.88 10.83
CA TRP A 21 0.47 -2.93 11.36
C TRP A 21 1.08 -1.73 12.08
N ARG A 22 2.37 -1.81 12.45
CA ARG A 22 3.09 -0.71 13.11
C ARG A 22 3.60 0.24 12.03
N HIS A 23 3.25 1.53 12.13
CA HIS A 23 3.61 2.53 11.11
C HIS A 23 5.12 2.53 10.80
N ASN A 24 5.99 2.51 11.82
CA ASN A 24 7.45 2.50 11.62
C ASN A 24 7.95 1.28 10.83
N ASP A 25 7.34 0.11 11.06
CA ASP A 25 7.71 -1.11 10.34
C ASP A 25 7.27 -1.04 8.89
N VAL A 26 6.04 -0.57 8.63
CA VAL A 26 5.53 -0.36 7.26
C VAL A 26 6.41 0.65 6.52
N LEU A 27 6.70 1.81 7.13
CA LEU A 27 7.53 2.84 6.50
C LEU A 27 8.96 2.35 6.22
N ARG A 28 9.53 1.51 7.10
CA ARG A 28 10.84 0.88 6.89
C ARG A 28 10.82 -0.06 5.68
N VAL A 29 9.76 -0.85 5.52
CA VAL A 29 9.59 -1.75 4.37
C VAL A 29 9.36 -0.97 3.07
N LEU A 30 8.51 0.06 3.06
CA LEU A 30 8.29 0.90 1.88
C LEU A 30 9.56 1.64 1.42
N ASN A 31 10.42 2.03 2.35
CA ASN A 31 11.68 2.71 2.03
C ASN A 31 12.77 1.76 1.51
N LYS A 32 12.75 0.49 1.92
CA LYS A 32 13.72 -0.54 1.52
C LYS A 32 13.00 -1.89 1.32
N PRO A 33 12.30 -2.08 0.19
CA PRO A 33 11.44 -3.24 -0.01
C PRO A 33 12.22 -4.54 -0.26
N LYS A 34 13.50 -4.46 -0.65
CA LYS A 34 14.34 -5.64 -0.91
C LYS A 34 14.31 -6.64 0.24
N GLY A 35 13.92 -7.87 -0.05
CA GLY A 35 13.80 -8.95 0.94
C GLY A 35 12.45 -9.00 1.68
N ALA A 36 11.42 -8.33 1.16
CA ALA A 36 10.07 -8.29 1.72
C ALA A 36 9.10 -9.32 1.10
N GLU A 37 9.64 -10.42 0.57
CA GLU A 37 8.86 -11.41 -0.21
C GLU A 37 7.78 -12.09 0.64
N ARG A 38 7.97 -12.14 1.98
CA ARG A 38 7.02 -12.73 2.92
C ARG A 38 5.83 -11.83 3.22
N VAL A 39 5.90 -10.53 2.90
CA VAL A 39 4.88 -9.55 3.29
C VAL A 39 3.60 -9.81 2.49
N GLU A 40 2.54 -10.16 3.20
CA GLU A 40 1.20 -10.37 2.65
C GLU A 40 0.23 -9.22 2.96
N ALA A 41 0.50 -8.45 4.02
CA ALA A 41 -0.39 -7.39 4.45
C ALA A 41 0.36 -6.17 5.01
N LEU A 42 -0.01 -4.99 4.50
CA LEU A 42 0.42 -3.68 4.98
C LEU A 42 -0.79 -2.86 5.40
N SER A 43 -0.81 -2.35 6.64
CA SER A 43 -1.77 -1.34 7.07
C SER A 43 -1.04 -0.18 7.72
N LEU A 44 -1.26 1.02 7.20
CA LEU A 44 -0.67 2.27 7.63
C LEU A 44 -1.77 3.29 7.91
N ASP A 45 -1.83 3.73 9.16
CA ASP A 45 -2.57 4.92 9.53
C ASP A 45 -1.75 6.17 9.14
N MET A 46 -2.26 6.90 8.16
CA MET A 46 -1.65 8.10 7.57
C MET A 46 -1.55 9.26 8.56
N CYS A 47 -2.34 9.23 9.66
CA CYS A 47 -2.19 10.19 10.76
C CYS A 47 -0.84 10.04 11.48
N GLN A 48 -0.22 8.85 11.44
CA GLN A 48 1.06 8.56 12.11
C GLN A 48 2.29 8.84 11.24
N VAL A 49 2.09 9.24 9.99
CA VAL A 49 3.18 9.64 9.09
C VAL A 49 3.51 11.11 9.36
N SER A 50 4.73 11.43 9.79
CA SER A 50 5.12 12.80 10.16
C SER A 50 5.87 13.58 9.07
N ARG A 51 6.36 12.91 8.04
CA ARG A 51 7.16 13.49 6.96
C ARG A 51 6.68 13.02 5.58
N ILE A 52 7.01 13.79 4.55
CA ILE A 52 6.82 13.38 3.16
C ILE A 52 7.74 12.19 2.86
N ILE A 53 7.19 11.20 2.15
CA ILE A 53 7.90 9.99 1.73
C ILE A 53 7.69 9.85 0.23
N GLN A 54 8.79 9.87 -0.52
CA GLN A 54 8.79 9.57 -1.94
C GLN A 54 8.85 8.07 -2.12
N LEU A 55 7.80 7.47 -2.66
CA LEU A 55 7.79 6.06 -3.01
C LEU A 55 8.49 5.85 -4.36
N SER A 56 9.22 4.74 -4.47
CA SER A 56 9.70 4.25 -5.75
C SER A 56 8.51 3.79 -6.60
N PRO A 57 8.51 3.98 -7.92
CA PRO A 57 7.49 3.40 -8.79
C PRO A 57 7.42 1.86 -8.67
N LYS A 58 8.52 1.22 -8.26
CA LYS A 58 8.68 -0.22 -8.06
C LYS A 58 8.59 -0.67 -6.60
N VAL A 59 8.02 0.16 -5.71
CA VAL A 59 8.04 -0.11 -4.26
C VAL A 59 7.45 -1.47 -3.87
N PHE A 60 6.50 -2.00 -4.65
CA PHE A 60 5.85 -3.29 -4.39
C PHE A 60 6.43 -4.46 -5.20
N GLU A 61 7.45 -4.26 -6.03
CA GLU A 61 8.04 -5.28 -6.92
C GLU A 61 8.65 -6.47 -6.13
N GLU A 62 9.08 -6.24 -4.89
CA GLU A 62 9.64 -7.28 -4.00
C GLU A 62 8.59 -7.90 -3.06
N MET A 63 7.31 -7.59 -3.24
CA MET A 63 6.21 -8.02 -2.36
C MET A 63 5.16 -8.80 -3.13
N ASP A 64 5.57 -9.77 -3.94
CA ASP A 64 4.67 -10.55 -4.81
C ASP A 64 3.58 -11.35 -4.07
N ASN A 65 3.73 -11.55 -2.76
CA ASN A 65 2.71 -12.19 -1.92
C ASN A 65 1.73 -11.18 -1.29
N LEU A 66 1.84 -9.88 -1.59
CA LEU A 66 1.00 -8.84 -0.99
C LEU A 66 -0.46 -9.02 -1.44
N ARG A 67 -1.33 -9.18 -0.46
CA ARG A 67 -2.77 -9.41 -0.65
C ARG A 67 -3.62 -8.28 -0.09
N LEU A 68 -3.10 -7.54 0.88
CA LEU A 68 -3.82 -6.47 1.56
C LEU A 68 -2.94 -5.23 1.68
N LEU A 69 -3.41 -4.12 1.11
CA LEU A 69 -2.80 -2.81 1.26
C LEU A 69 -3.85 -1.84 1.81
N ARG A 70 -3.57 -1.24 2.97
CA ARG A 70 -4.45 -0.25 3.61
C ARG A 70 -3.67 0.97 4.05
N PHE A 71 -3.73 2.04 3.27
CA PHE A 71 -3.26 3.37 3.68
C PHE A 71 -4.47 4.24 3.91
N TYR A 72 -4.73 4.60 5.16
CA TYR A 72 -5.99 5.21 5.56
C TYR A 72 -5.80 6.28 6.61
N PHE A 73 -6.76 7.19 6.74
CA PHE A 73 -6.82 8.11 7.87
C PHE A 73 -7.87 7.64 8.88
N MET A 74 -7.58 7.79 10.17
CA MET A 74 -8.58 7.56 11.21
C MET A 74 -9.59 8.72 11.30
N GLY A 75 -10.88 8.39 11.32
CA GLY A 75 -11.96 9.37 11.50
C GLY A 75 -12.07 10.38 10.37
N ALA A 76 -12.44 11.62 10.70
CA ALA A 76 -12.63 12.72 9.74
C ALA A 76 -11.33 13.44 9.35
N SER A 77 -10.15 12.93 9.75
CA SER A 77 -8.87 13.62 9.55
C SER A 77 -8.48 13.80 8.08
N TRP A 78 -9.04 13.02 7.15
CA TRP A 78 -8.67 13.11 5.74
C TRP A 78 -9.22 14.37 5.02
N TYR A 79 -10.31 14.98 5.48
CA TYR A 79 -11.02 16.05 4.75
C TYR A 79 -10.18 17.32 4.50
N ASN A 80 -9.17 17.58 5.34
CA ASN A 80 -8.24 18.71 5.20
C ASN A 80 -6.77 18.26 5.14
N SER A 81 -6.53 16.98 4.85
CA SER A 81 -5.19 16.43 4.79
C SER A 81 -4.72 16.29 3.35
N ALA A 82 -3.42 16.48 3.13
CA ALA A 82 -2.74 16.00 1.94
C ALA A 82 -2.11 14.63 2.24
N THR A 83 -2.01 13.78 1.22
CA THR A 83 -1.21 12.55 1.35
C THR A 83 0.26 12.92 1.58
N LYS A 84 0.91 12.21 2.51
CA LYS A 84 2.36 12.32 2.75
C LYS A 84 3.16 11.27 1.98
N LEU A 85 2.47 10.35 1.29
CA LEU A 85 3.07 9.40 0.36
C LEU A 85 2.96 9.98 -1.04
N HIS A 86 4.10 10.36 -1.61
CA HIS A 86 4.17 10.89 -2.95
C HIS A 86 4.62 9.79 -3.93
N LEU A 87 4.04 9.81 -5.12
CA LEU A 87 4.46 8.97 -6.23
C LEU A 87 5.22 9.81 -7.28
N PRO A 88 6.04 9.17 -8.13
CA PRO A 88 6.54 9.79 -9.36
C PRO A 88 5.38 10.25 -10.26
N GLN A 89 5.68 11.08 -11.25
CA GLN A 89 4.68 11.60 -12.19
C GLN A 89 3.92 10.48 -12.92
N HIS A 90 4.61 9.40 -13.28
CA HIS A 90 4.03 8.22 -13.94
C HIS A 90 3.38 7.22 -12.97
N GLY A 91 3.31 7.52 -11.67
CA GLY A 91 2.66 6.67 -10.68
C GLY A 91 3.49 5.43 -10.31
N LEU A 92 2.78 4.33 -10.02
CA LEU A 92 3.36 3.02 -9.74
C LEU A 92 3.56 2.24 -11.05
N GLU A 93 4.65 1.50 -11.15
CA GLU A 93 4.94 0.60 -12.28
C GLU A 93 4.41 -0.83 -12.02
N TYR A 94 4.18 -1.18 -10.75
CA TYR A 94 3.77 -2.52 -10.37
C TYR A 94 2.88 -2.53 -9.12
N LEU A 95 1.82 -3.34 -9.20
CA LEU A 95 1.04 -3.81 -8.05
C LEU A 95 0.91 -5.33 -8.16
N PRO A 96 1.11 -6.09 -7.06
CA PRO A 96 1.02 -7.55 -7.08
C PRO A 96 -0.35 -8.06 -7.50
N ASN A 97 -0.41 -8.97 -8.47
CA ASN A 97 -1.67 -9.58 -8.94
C ASN A 97 -2.33 -10.48 -7.88
N THR A 98 -1.64 -10.79 -6.77
CA THR A 98 -2.21 -11.46 -5.59
C THR A 98 -3.12 -10.56 -4.77
N MET A 99 -3.16 -9.25 -5.06
CA MET A 99 -3.89 -8.25 -4.28
C MET A 99 -5.38 -8.55 -4.24
N LYS A 100 -5.92 -8.68 -3.02
CA LYS A 100 -7.34 -8.90 -2.75
C LYS A 100 -8.04 -7.67 -2.19
N LEU A 101 -7.29 -6.80 -1.52
CA LEU A 101 -7.80 -5.57 -0.95
C LEU A 101 -6.83 -4.41 -1.19
N LEU A 102 -7.31 -3.39 -1.88
CA LEU A 102 -6.64 -2.12 -2.07
C LEU A 102 -7.46 -1.01 -1.42
N HIS A 103 -7.00 -0.52 -0.27
CA HIS A 103 -7.53 0.67 0.39
C HIS A 103 -6.42 1.73 0.42
N TRP A 104 -6.59 2.83 -0.30
CA TRP A 104 -5.61 3.91 -0.33
C TRP A 104 -6.30 5.27 -0.36
N ASP A 105 -6.48 5.88 0.81
CA ASP A 105 -7.05 7.22 0.94
C ASP A 105 -6.11 8.25 0.31
N LEU A 106 -6.67 9.23 -0.42
CA LEU A 106 -5.91 10.29 -1.08
C LEU A 106 -4.81 9.76 -2.02
N TYR A 107 -5.07 8.67 -2.73
CA TYR A 107 -4.13 8.09 -3.69
C TYR A 107 -3.68 9.16 -4.71
N PRO A 108 -2.37 9.42 -4.86
CA PRO A 108 -1.86 10.62 -5.53
C PRO A 108 -1.76 10.51 -7.06
N SER A 109 -1.96 9.32 -7.64
CA SER A 109 -1.77 9.09 -9.08
C SER A 109 -3.11 9.02 -9.83
N PRO A 110 -3.17 9.48 -11.09
CA PRO A 110 -4.39 9.45 -11.89
C PRO A 110 -4.82 8.06 -12.37
N SER A 111 -3.94 7.06 -12.29
CA SER A 111 -4.18 5.67 -12.72
C SER A 111 -3.52 4.66 -11.80
N LEU A 112 -4.00 3.40 -11.86
CA LEU A 112 -3.27 2.24 -11.34
C LEU A 112 -2.27 1.76 -12.41
N PRO A 113 -1.25 0.95 -12.04
CA PRO A 113 -0.33 0.35 -13.01
C PRO A 113 -1.09 -0.39 -14.11
N PHE A 114 -0.66 -0.22 -15.36
CA PHE A 114 -1.31 -0.82 -16.54
C PHE A 114 -1.39 -2.36 -16.47
N ASN A 115 -0.36 -3.00 -15.92
CA ASN A 115 -0.25 -4.45 -15.80
C ASN A 115 -0.96 -5.04 -14.57
N PHE A 116 -1.65 -4.21 -13.77
CA PHE A 116 -2.34 -4.68 -12.57
C PHE A 116 -3.65 -5.38 -12.92
N SER A 117 -3.73 -6.69 -12.65
CA SER A 117 -4.94 -7.47 -12.84
C SER A 117 -5.91 -7.28 -11.68
N LEU A 118 -7.16 -6.97 -11.99
CA LEU A 118 -8.25 -6.87 -11.03
C LEU A 118 -8.94 -8.22 -10.74
N GLU A 119 -8.57 -9.31 -11.41
CA GLU A 119 -9.25 -10.62 -11.26
C GLU A 119 -9.28 -11.12 -9.81
N ASN A 120 -8.20 -10.89 -9.05
CA ASN A 120 -8.10 -11.31 -7.66
C ASN A 120 -8.63 -10.25 -6.67
N LEU A 121 -8.96 -9.05 -7.14
CA LEU A 121 -9.33 -7.94 -6.28
C LEU A 121 -10.78 -8.08 -5.81
N VAL A 122 -10.94 -8.26 -4.50
CA VAL A 122 -12.25 -8.41 -3.85
C VAL A 122 -12.77 -7.07 -3.35
N HIS A 123 -11.88 -6.16 -2.96
CA HIS A 123 -12.26 -4.87 -2.40
C HIS A 123 -11.34 -3.73 -2.86
N LEU A 124 -11.95 -2.72 -3.48
CA LEU A 124 -11.30 -1.49 -3.92
C LEU A 124 -11.90 -0.30 -3.16
N LYS A 125 -11.07 0.45 -2.43
CA LYS A 125 -11.47 1.65 -1.69
C LYS A 125 -10.41 2.75 -1.82
N ILE A 126 -10.64 3.74 -2.67
CA ILE A 126 -9.65 4.78 -2.94
C ILE A 126 -10.28 6.20 -2.85
N PRO A 127 -10.80 6.60 -1.67
CA PRO A 127 -11.52 7.86 -1.52
C PRO A 127 -10.61 9.08 -1.61
N GLY A 128 -11.15 10.18 -2.14
CA GLY A 128 -10.44 11.45 -2.26
C GLY A 128 -9.17 11.38 -3.12
N SER A 129 -9.09 10.39 -4.01
CA SER A 129 -7.93 10.20 -4.87
C SER A 129 -7.96 11.10 -6.10
N SER A 130 -6.79 11.26 -6.71
CA SER A 130 -6.65 11.85 -8.04
C SER A 130 -6.97 10.86 -9.17
N LEU A 131 -7.44 9.66 -8.84
CA LEU A 131 -7.71 8.58 -9.79
C LEU A 131 -8.82 9.00 -10.76
N THR A 132 -8.48 9.13 -12.04
CA THR A 132 -9.43 9.49 -13.11
C THR A 132 -9.74 8.31 -14.01
N ARG A 133 -8.84 7.31 -14.06
CA ARG A 133 -8.97 6.09 -14.85
C ARG A 133 -8.50 4.91 -14.02
N LEU A 134 -9.13 3.75 -14.17
CA LEU A 134 -8.72 2.55 -13.44
C LEU A 134 -7.40 1.98 -14.00
N TRP A 135 -7.18 2.00 -15.32
CA TRP A 135 -5.91 1.70 -16.00
C TRP A 135 -5.88 2.37 -17.38
N GLU A 136 -4.70 2.49 -18.01
CA GLU A 136 -4.55 2.97 -19.40
C GLU A 136 -4.82 1.83 -20.39
N GLY A 137 -6.07 1.40 -20.58
CA GLY A 137 -6.39 0.41 -21.61
C GLY A 137 -6.05 0.90 -23.03
N ASP A 138 -5.66 -0.02 -23.91
CA ASP A 138 -5.34 0.25 -25.32
C ASP A 138 -6.46 1.06 -25.98
N ASN A 139 -6.07 2.10 -26.74
CA ASN A 139 -6.97 2.74 -27.69
C ASN A 139 -7.43 1.66 -28.69
N VAL A 140 -8.66 1.16 -28.54
CA VAL A 140 -9.36 0.37 -29.57
C VAL A 140 -9.73 1.28 -30.72
#